data_AF-A0A848VDH9-F1
#
_entry.id   AF-A0A848VDH9-F1
#
_cell.length_a   1.000
_cell.length_b   1.000
_cell.length_c   1.000
_cell.angle_alpha   90.00
_cell.angle_beta   90.00
_cell.angle_gamma   90.00
#
_symmetry.space_group_name_H-M   'P 1'
#
loop_
_entity.id
_entity.type
_entity.pdbx_description
1 polymer ?
#
loop_
_entity_poly.entity_id
_entity_poly.type
_entity_poly.pdbx_seq_one_letter_code
_entity_poly.pdbx_strand_id
1 'polypeptide(L)'
;MILTNGYVYTADAARTITDALAIRDDTIVFVGDSAGAAALADAGTQRIDLGGRMLLPGLHDAHIHPLSIVAPGGCDLESVPMPLADLVPFLKACVSRLEPGAEWLVVDQWNFTAGNQPDERYTNLRVALDAVSKELPIVLLGNDGHHGAANSATLALARTDNGDVVGISGATINEHFAEYREYIGLDASGEPNGLINETARGLFGIPASTLEQLPGENIMPLIAAKLASNGITSIRDAAAREISLGLFDYLADTGQLTFRLTLALFPDFDSYRNEEGRIDIDAIIADFDKVRKKYERSTLIKADTAKIFVDGVIEGDPLSTPPTLPNAAQLEPYLQPQ
;
A
#
# COMPACT_ATOMS: atom_id res chain seq x y z
N MET A 1 -27.31 12.34 20.90
CA MET A 1 -26.18 12.61 21.83
C MET A 1 -25.85 14.09 21.81
N ILE A 2 -25.43 14.66 22.93
CA ILE A 2 -24.96 16.04 23.04
C ILE A 2 -23.58 16.04 23.71
N LEU A 3 -22.64 16.77 23.12
CA LEU A 3 -21.29 16.99 23.61
C LEU A 3 -21.19 18.46 24.04
N THR A 4 -20.80 18.75 25.27
CA THR A 4 -20.78 20.11 25.86
C THR A 4 -19.48 20.39 26.60
N ASN A 5 -19.24 21.65 26.95
CA ASN A 5 -18.08 22.08 27.74
C ASN A 5 -16.75 21.62 27.09
N GLY A 6 -16.61 21.83 25.78
CA GLY A 6 -15.37 21.54 25.05
C GLY A 6 -15.02 22.62 24.04
N TYR A 7 -13.91 22.43 23.33
CA TYR A 7 -13.53 23.26 22.18
C TYR A 7 -13.85 22.49 20.90
N VAL A 8 -15.01 22.74 20.30
CA VAL A 8 -15.48 22.08 19.09
C VAL A 8 -14.96 22.81 17.87
N TYR A 9 -13.92 22.29 17.22
CA TYR A 9 -13.42 22.83 15.97
C TYR A 9 -14.22 22.27 14.79
N THR A 10 -14.79 23.16 13.99
CA THR A 10 -15.70 22.77 12.89
C THR A 10 -14.98 22.49 11.57
N ALA A 11 -13.74 22.98 11.42
CA ALA A 11 -13.00 23.01 10.16
C ALA A 11 -13.78 23.66 8.98
N ASP A 12 -14.73 24.55 9.29
CA ASP A 12 -15.34 25.41 8.26
C ASP A 12 -14.33 26.43 7.72
N ALA A 13 -14.73 27.19 6.69
CA ALA A 13 -13.87 28.20 6.08
C ALA A 13 -13.42 29.30 7.06
N ALA A 14 -14.19 29.55 8.12
CA ALA A 14 -13.89 30.53 9.16
C ALA A 14 -13.04 29.94 10.30
N ARG A 15 -12.79 28.62 10.30
CA ARG A 15 -12.09 27.88 11.37
C ARG A 15 -12.79 28.05 12.72
N THR A 16 -14.12 28.03 12.72
CA THR A 16 -14.94 28.30 13.90
C THR A 16 -14.66 27.28 15.02
N ILE A 17 -14.57 27.77 16.26
CA ILE A 17 -14.53 26.98 17.49
C ILE A 17 -15.77 27.32 18.33
N THR A 18 -16.52 26.31 18.76
CA THR A 18 -17.73 26.46 19.59
C THR A 18 -17.67 25.58 20.85
N ASP A 19 -18.67 25.69 21.73
CA ASP A 19 -18.63 25.02 23.04
C ASP A 19 -19.30 23.64 23.05
N ALA A 20 -20.20 23.39 22.09
CA ALA A 20 -21.06 22.22 22.06
C ALA A 20 -21.48 21.78 20.66
N LEU A 21 -21.88 20.52 20.58
CA LEU A 21 -22.35 19.86 19.38
C LEU A 21 -23.45 18.84 19.72
N ALA A 22 -24.51 18.77 18.91
CA ALA A 22 -25.58 17.79 19.05
C ALA A 22 -25.65 16.89 17.81
N ILE A 23 -25.79 15.59 18.06
CA ILE A 23 -25.87 14.54 17.05
C ILE A 23 -27.20 13.81 17.24
N ARG A 24 -27.93 13.60 16.14
CA ARG A 24 -29.07 12.70 16.06
C ARG A 24 -28.74 11.64 15.03
N ASP A 25 -28.82 10.39 15.44
CA ASP A 25 -28.42 9.23 14.62
C ASP A 25 -26.99 9.41 14.06
N ASP A 26 -26.84 9.58 12.76
CA ASP A 26 -25.57 9.76 12.05
C ASP A 26 -25.27 11.21 11.64
N THR A 27 -26.13 12.16 12.03
CA THR A 27 -26.12 13.53 11.54
C THR A 27 -25.88 14.53 12.67
N ILE A 28 -25.00 15.50 12.42
CA ILE A 28 -24.82 16.67 13.28
C ILE A 28 -26.02 17.60 13.05
N VAL A 29 -26.83 17.82 14.08
CA VAL A 29 -28.04 18.65 14.01
C VAL A 29 -27.84 20.04 14.60
N PHE A 30 -26.76 20.26 15.35
CA PHE A 30 -26.43 21.55 15.93
C PHE A 30 -24.94 21.65 16.26
N VAL A 31 -24.37 22.84 16.04
CA VAL A 31 -23.02 23.23 16.47
C VAL A 31 -23.11 24.67 16.97
N GLY A 32 -22.63 24.95 18.18
CA GLY A 32 -22.77 26.27 18.78
C GLY A 32 -22.50 26.27 20.27
N ASP A 33 -23.22 27.11 21.00
CA ASP A 33 -23.10 27.19 22.45
C ASP A 33 -23.79 26.03 23.19
N SER A 34 -23.42 25.84 24.46
CA SER A 34 -23.94 24.74 25.28
C SER A 34 -25.44 24.86 25.58
N ALA A 35 -26.01 26.08 25.60
CA ALA A 35 -27.42 26.31 25.91
C ALA A 35 -28.31 25.89 24.74
N GLY A 36 -27.94 26.27 23.51
CA GLY A 36 -28.60 25.89 22.27
C GLY A 36 -28.56 24.38 22.04
N ALA A 37 -27.41 23.74 22.31
CA ALA A 37 -27.31 22.29 22.24
C ALA A 37 -28.23 21.62 23.29
N ALA A 38 -28.22 22.10 24.54
CA ALA A 38 -29.04 21.54 25.62
C ALA A 38 -30.56 21.66 25.37
N ALA A 39 -31.01 22.68 24.63
CA ALA A 39 -32.41 22.87 24.26
C ALA A 39 -32.94 21.78 23.32
N LEU A 40 -32.06 21.04 22.64
CA LEU A 40 -32.43 19.92 21.75
C LEU A 40 -32.56 18.58 22.48
N ALA A 41 -32.23 18.54 23.78
CA ALA A 41 -32.24 17.31 24.55
C ALA A 41 -33.67 16.85 24.91
N ASP A 42 -33.88 15.54 24.84
CA ASP A 42 -35.03 14.84 25.40
C ASP A 42 -34.60 13.82 26.48
N ALA A 43 -35.56 13.05 27.01
CA ALA A 43 -35.30 12.05 28.04
C ALA A 43 -34.36 10.90 27.59
N GLY A 44 -34.21 10.67 26.28
CA GLY A 44 -33.31 9.65 25.72
C GLY A 44 -31.93 10.20 25.35
N THR A 45 -31.71 11.50 25.48
CA THR A 45 -30.49 12.14 25.00
C THR A 45 -29.30 11.87 25.91
N GLN A 46 -28.34 11.08 25.43
CA GLN A 46 -27.02 10.95 26.07
C GLN A 46 -26.28 12.29 26.05
N ARG A 47 -25.80 12.73 27.22
CA ARG A 47 -24.99 13.94 27.38
C ARG A 47 -23.57 13.56 27.79
N ILE A 48 -22.58 14.16 27.15
CA ILE A 48 -21.16 13.96 27.44
C ILE A 48 -20.54 15.33 27.72
N ASP A 49 -19.96 15.47 28.90
CA ASP A 49 -19.12 16.60 29.27
C ASP A 49 -17.69 16.35 28.76
N LEU A 50 -17.21 17.23 27.88
CA LEU A 50 -15.87 17.14 27.31
C LEU A 50 -14.79 17.63 28.29
N GLY A 51 -15.14 18.31 29.38
CA GLY A 51 -14.22 18.75 30.43
C GLY A 51 -13.13 19.70 29.92
N GLY A 52 -13.46 20.57 28.97
CA GLY A 52 -12.54 21.50 28.32
C GLY A 52 -11.63 20.85 27.26
N ARG A 53 -11.89 19.59 26.86
CA ARG A 53 -11.13 18.93 25.78
C ARG A 53 -11.56 19.45 24.40
N MET A 54 -10.69 19.26 23.42
CA MET A 54 -10.95 19.60 22.02
C MET A 54 -11.68 18.46 21.31
N LEU A 55 -12.68 18.82 20.50
CA LEU A 55 -13.31 17.94 19.53
C LEU A 55 -12.88 18.38 18.13
N LEU A 56 -12.40 17.43 17.34
CA LEU A 56 -12.00 17.61 15.94
C LEU A 56 -12.93 16.80 15.03
N PRO A 57 -13.10 17.20 13.76
CA PRO A 57 -13.61 16.29 12.75
C PRO A 57 -12.71 15.06 12.68
N GLY A 58 -13.31 13.89 12.46
CA GLY A 58 -12.54 12.68 12.20
C GLY A 58 -11.67 12.87 10.95
N LEU A 59 -10.46 12.30 10.96
CA LEU A 59 -9.53 12.47 9.87
C LEU A 59 -10.01 11.70 8.64
N HIS A 60 -9.81 12.31 7.47
CA HIS A 60 -10.01 11.68 6.18
C HIS A 60 -8.65 11.40 5.54
N ASP A 61 -8.35 10.13 5.32
CA ASP A 61 -7.19 9.77 4.50
C ASP A 61 -7.62 9.73 3.03
N ALA A 62 -7.14 10.71 2.25
CA ALA A 62 -7.55 10.88 0.86
C ALA A 62 -6.85 9.92 -0.12
N HIS A 63 -5.82 9.19 0.33
CA HIS A 63 -5.05 8.28 -0.52
C HIS A 63 -4.33 7.24 0.34
N ILE A 64 -4.91 6.04 0.44
CA ILE A 64 -4.33 4.95 1.23
C ILE A 64 -4.49 3.61 0.52
N HIS A 65 -3.59 2.68 0.80
CA HIS A 65 -3.74 1.26 0.46
C HIS A 65 -4.09 0.48 1.73
N PRO A 66 -5.37 0.35 2.10
CA PRO A 66 -5.79 -0.07 3.44
C PRO A 66 -5.34 -1.48 3.80
N LEU A 67 -5.22 -2.37 2.81
CA LEU A 67 -4.74 -3.74 3.05
C LEU A 67 -3.28 -3.75 3.51
N SER A 68 -2.48 -2.75 3.12
CA SER A 68 -1.04 -2.68 3.40
C SER A 68 -0.69 -1.98 4.72
N ILE A 69 -1.67 -1.47 5.48
CA ILE A 69 -1.39 -0.68 6.70
C ILE A 69 -1.19 -1.53 7.96
N VAL A 70 -1.42 -2.82 7.85
CA VAL A 70 -1.23 -3.80 8.91
C VAL A 70 -0.30 -4.89 8.39
N ALA A 71 0.76 -5.15 9.16
CA ALA A 71 1.71 -6.20 8.80
C ALA A 71 1.02 -7.58 8.88
N PRO A 72 1.17 -8.45 7.86
CA PRO A 72 0.55 -9.77 7.85
C PRO A 72 1.17 -10.78 8.83
N GLY A 73 2.10 -10.35 9.71
CA GLY A 73 2.84 -11.23 10.63
C GLY A 73 4.08 -11.88 10.01
N GLY A 74 4.57 -11.35 8.87
CA GLY A 74 5.79 -11.78 8.17
C GLY A 74 7.09 -11.17 8.73
N CYS A 75 8.16 -11.27 7.94
CA CYS A 75 9.42 -10.58 8.21
C CYS A 75 9.27 -9.11 7.80
N ASP A 76 9.56 -8.18 8.71
CA ASP A 76 9.37 -6.74 8.49
C ASP A 76 10.62 -5.99 8.99
N LEU A 77 11.19 -5.13 8.14
CA LEU A 77 12.38 -4.34 8.46
C LEU A 77 12.06 -2.99 9.13
N GLU A 78 10.77 -2.66 9.25
CA GLU A 78 10.25 -1.44 9.89
C GLU A 78 10.87 -0.15 9.34
N SER A 79 11.30 -0.16 8.07
CA SER A 79 12.00 0.96 7.42
C SER A 79 13.34 1.32 8.09
N VAL A 80 13.88 0.44 8.94
CA VAL A 80 15.17 0.64 9.62
C VAL A 80 16.32 0.46 8.60
N PRO A 81 17.17 1.49 8.38
CA PRO A 81 18.35 1.36 7.53
C PRO A 81 19.31 0.29 8.07
N MET A 82 19.69 -0.69 7.23
CA MET A 82 20.48 -1.85 7.68
C MET A 82 21.58 -2.28 6.70
N PRO A 83 22.88 -2.13 7.05
CA PRO A 83 24.02 -2.58 6.24
C PRO A 83 23.88 -4.03 5.78
N LEU A 84 24.40 -4.38 4.61
CA LEU A 84 24.27 -5.76 4.10
C LEU A 84 24.85 -6.80 5.08
N ALA A 85 25.90 -6.43 5.83
CA ALA A 85 26.49 -7.24 6.89
C ALA A 85 25.51 -7.61 8.02
N ASP A 86 24.57 -6.72 8.33
CA ASP A 86 23.55 -6.88 9.38
C ASP A 86 22.23 -7.44 8.81
N LEU A 87 21.93 -7.13 7.54
CA LEU A 87 20.75 -7.62 6.83
C LEU A 87 20.77 -9.14 6.70
N VAL A 88 21.91 -9.73 6.34
CA VAL A 88 22.01 -11.18 6.18
C VAL A 88 21.65 -11.97 7.45
N PRO A 89 22.23 -11.69 8.65
CA PRO A 89 21.82 -12.40 9.86
C PRO A 89 20.36 -12.11 10.27
N PHE A 90 19.85 -10.90 10.03
CA PHE A 90 18.44 -10.58 10.25
C PHE A 90 17.52 -11.48 9.40
N LEU A 91 17.80 -11.58 8.10
CA LEU A 91 17.03 -12.39 7.17
C LEU A 91 17.14 -13.89 7.47
N LYS A 92 18.31 -14.38 7.90
CA LYS A 92 18.46 -15.77 8.38
C LYS A 92 17.57 -16.05 9.60
N ALA A 93 17.45 -15.09 10.51
CA ALA A 93 16.52 -15.22 11.63
C ALA A 93 15.06 -15.26 11.14
N CYS A 94 14.70 -14.49 10.12
CA CYS A 94 13.39 -14.59 9.49
C CYS A 94 13.13 -15.97 8.85
N VAL A 95 14.09 -16.50 8.07
CA VAL A 95 14.00 -17.86 7.50
C VAL A 95 13.77 -18.91 8.58
N SER A 96 14.44 -18.80 9.73
CA SER A 96 14.29 -19.77 10.83
C SER A 96 12.90 -19.78 11.49
N ARG A 97 12.08 -18.75 11.25
CA ARG A 97 10.71 -18.63 11.76
C ARG A 97 9.66 -18.95 10.70
N LEU A 98 10.06 -19.28 9.48
CA LEU A 98 9.11 -19.66 8.44
C LEU A 98 8.44 -20.99 8.79
N GLU A 99 7.16 -21.09 8.45
CA GLU A 99 6.41 -22.33 8.58
C GLU A 99 6.99 -23.41 7.66
N PRO A 100 6.93 -24.70 8.06
CA PRO A 100 7.35 -25.81 7.20
C PRO A 100 6.61 -25.78 5.85
N GLY A 101 7.36 -25.81 4.76
CA GLY A 101 6.81 -25.77 3.39
C GLY A 101 6.62 -24.36 2.83
N ALA A 102 7.06 -23.31 3.51
CA ALA A 102 7.10 -21.96 2.94
C ALA A 102 7.92 -21.94 1.64
N GLU A 103 7.30 -21.45 0.57
CA GLU A 103 7.91 -21.35 -0.76
C GLU A 103 8.67 -20.03 -0.97
N TRP A 104 8.45 -19.03 -0.11
CA TRP A 104 9.01 -17.69 -0.24
C TRP A 104 9.39 -17.10 1.13
N LEU A 105 10.41 -16.24 1.12
CA LEU A 105 10.58 -15.20 2.13
C LEU A 105 10.25 -13.84 1.48
N VAL A 106 9.10 -13.29 1.84
CA VAL A 106 8.74 -11.89 1.55
C VAL A 106 9.06 -11.05 2.77
N VAL A 107 9.80 -9.96 2.56
CA VAL A 107 10.23 -9.05 3.62
C VAL A 107 9.72 -7.65 3.34
N ASP A 108 8.91 -7.12 4.26
CA ASP A 108 8.27 -5.83 4.10
C ASP A 108 9.12 -4.68 4.65
N GLN A 109 8.78 -3.45 4.24
CA GLN A 109 9.34 -2.20 4.75
C GLN A 109 10.87 -2.12 4.65
N TRP A 110 11.46 -2.66 3.58
CA TRP A 110 12.88 -2.46 3.31
C TRP A 110 13.17 -0.98 3.01
N ASN A 111 14.15 -0.40 3.70
CA ASN A 111 14.58 0.96 3.41
C ASN A 111 15.51 0.94 2.19
N PHE A 112 14.97 1.25 1.02
CA PHE A 112 15.75 1.19 -0.23
C PHE A 112 16.78 2.32 -0.33
N THR A 113 16.50 3.49 0.25
CA THR A 113 17.36 4.69 0.16
C THR A 113 18.55 4.71 1.11
N ALA A 114 18.48 3.95 2.21
CA ALA A 114 19.44 4.06 3.29
C ALA A 114 19.77 2.70 3.89
N GLY A 115 21.01 2.59 4.36
CA GLY A 115 21.48 1.41 5.05
C GLY A 115 21.95 0.29 4.13
N ASN A 116 21.92 0.40 2.81
CA ASN A 116 22.29 -0.73 1.93
C ASN A 116 23.80 -0.85 1.65
N GLN A 117 24.66 -0.42 2.59
CA GLN A 117 26.10 -0.39 2.37
C GLN A 117 26.67 -1.80 2.19
N PRO A 118 27.41 -2.06 1.10
CA PRO A 118 28.09 -3.33 0.89
C PRO A 118 29.34 -3.45 1.77
N ASP A 119 29.83 -4.68 1.94
CA ASP A 119 31.15 -4.98 2.50
C ASP A 119 31.92 -5.96 1.58
N GLU A 120 33.11 -6.39 2.00
CA GLU A 120 33.92 -7.35 1.22
C GLU A 120 33.23 -8.71 1.02
N ARG A 121 32.29 -9.09 1.89
CA ARG A 121 31.56 -10.37 1.83
C ARG A 121 30.28 -10.25 1.01
N TYR A 122 29.60 -9.12 1.11
CA TYR A 122 28.32 -8.83 0.49
C TYR A 122 28.46 -7.60 -0.39
N THR A 123 28.89 -7.82 -1.63
CA THR A 123 29.27 -6.76 -2.57
C THR A 123 28.06 -6.07 -3.22
N ASN A 124 26.88 -6.70 -3.19
CA ASN A 124 25.59 -6.14 -3.59
C ASN A 124 24.44 -6.91 -2.95
N LEU A 125 23.21 -6.45 -3.18
CA LEU A 125 21.98 -7.05 -2.63
C LEU A 125 21.81 -8.50 -3.06
N ARG A 126 21.99 -8.84 -4.35
CA ARG A 126 21.87 -10.25 -4.82
C ARG A 126 22.81 -11.16 -4.04
N VAL A 127 24.07 -10.76 -3.88
CA VAL A 127 25.09 -11.55 -3.15
C VAL A 127 24.72 -11.70 -1.66
N ALA A 128 24.23 -10.63 -1.03
CA ALA A 128 23.76 -10.66 0.35
C ALA A 128 22.58 -11.65 0.51
N LEU A 129 21.56 -11.54 -0.34
CA LEU A 129 20.37 -12.38 -0.27
C LEU A 129 20.68 -13.85 -0.63
N ASP A 130 21.56 -14.10 -1.59
CA ASP A 130 22.06 -15.45 -1.90
C ASP A 130 22.82 -16.08 -0.71
N ALA A 131 23.46 -15.27 0.14
CA ALA A 131 24.12 -15.75 1.36
C ALA A 131 23.13 -16.12 2.48
N VAL A 132 21.87 -15.68 2.38
CA VAL A 132 20.75 -16.15 3.20
C VAL A 132 20.26 -17.49 2.67
N SER A 133 19.91 -17.56 1.38
CA SER A 133 19.57 -18.81 0.69
C SER A 133 19.70 -18.65 -0.83
N LYS A 134 20.16 -19.71 -1.51
CA LYS A 134 20.17 -19.81 -2.98
C LYS A 134 19.02 -20.66 -3.53
N GLU A 135 18.25 -21.29 -2.64
CA GLU A 135 17.16 -22.21 -3.02
C GLU A 135 15.81 -21.60 -2.71
N LEU A 136 15.68 -20.91 -1.57
CA LEU A 136 14.46 -20.21 -1.17
C LEU A 136 14.41 -18.87 -1.93
N PRO A 137 13.37 -18.59 -2.74
CA PRO A 137 13.08 -17.27 -3.25
C PRO A 137 12.97 -16.23 -2.12
N ILE A 138 13.72 -15.14 -2.23
CA ILE A 138 13.71 -14.04 -1.27
C ILE A 138 13.44 -12.74 -2.02
N VAL A 139 12.45 -11.98 -1.56
CA VAL A 139 12.17 -10.63 -2.03
C VAL A 139 12.06 -9.64 -0.86
N LEU A 140 12.73 -8.50 -1.02
CA LEU A 140 12.53 -7.32 -0.18
C LEU A 140 11.58 -6.36 -0.89
N LEU A 141 10.55 -5.90 -0.19
CA LEU A 141 9.61 -4.90 -0.67
C LEU A 141 9.90 -3.56 0.00
N GLY A 142 10.17 -2.55 -0.83
CA GLY A 142 10.51 -1.20 -0.39
C GLY A 142 9.39 -0.56 0.43
N ASN A 143 9.77 0.25 1.42
CA ASN A 143 8.87 1.06 2.24
C ASN A 143 8.03 2.10 1.45
N ASP A 144 8.42 2.38 0.21
CA ASP A 144 7.73 3.27 -0.72
C ASP A 144 6.71 2.52 -1.61
N GLY A 145 6.77 1.19 -1.65
CA GLY A 145 5.92 0.38 -2.52
C GLY A 145 6.36 0.32 -3.97
N HIS A 146 7.51 0.90 -4.35
CA HIS A 146 8.01 0.98 -5.72
C HIS A 146 9.34 0.24 -5.92
N HIS A 147 10.20 0.22 -4.90
CA HIS A 147 11.49 -0.44 -4.98
C HIS A 147 11.44 -1.88 -4.44
N GLY A 148 12.37 -2.71 -4.90
CA GLY A 148 12.51 -4.07 -4.41
C GLY A 148 13.91 -4.64 -4.60
N ALA A 149 14.19 -5.73 -3.90
CA ALA A 149 15.42 -6.49 -4.08
C ALA A 149 15.15 -8.00 -4.07
N ALA A 150 15.90 -8.76 -4.87
CA ALA A 150 15.70 -10.20 -5.06
C ALA A 150 17.02 -10.98 -5.06
N ASN A 151 16.97 -12.23 -4.58
CA ASN A 151 18.07 -13.18 -4.72
C ASN A 151 18.03 -13.91 -6.08
N SER A 152 19.04 -14.73 -6.35
CA SER A 152 19.14 -15.50 -7.59
C SER A 152 17.98 -16.49 -7.77
N ALA A 153 17.46 -17.07 -6.68
CA ALA A 153 16.31 -17.98 -6.74
C ALA A 153 15.04 -17.27 -7.24
N THR A 154 14.77 -16.05 -6.74
CA THR A 154 13.66 -15.23 -7.23
C THR A 154 13.89 -14.79 -8.67
N LEU A 155 15.09 -14.33 -9.02
CA LEU A 155 15.41 -13.91 -10.39
C LEU A 155 15.21 -15.04 -11.41
N ALA A 156 15.44 -16.30 -11.03
CA ALA A 156 15.22 -17.47 -11.88
C ALA A 156 13.73 -17.74 -12.18
N LEU A 157 12.80 -17.15 -11.42
CA LEU A 157 11.36 -17.30 -11.61
C LEU A 157 10.76 -16.28 -12.57
N ALA A 158 11.57 -15.38 -13.15
CA ALA A 158 11.08 -14.34 -14.04
C ALA A 158 10.35 -14.92 -15.27
N ARG A 159 9.16 -14.39 -15.54
CA ARG A 159 8.26 -14.80 -16.61
C ARG A 159 8.18 -13.76 -17.71
N THR A 160 8.17 -14.22 -18.95
CA THR A 160 7.78 -13.38 -20.10
C THR A 160 6.28 -13.09 -20.09
N ASP A 161 5.81 -12.17 -20.93
CA ASP A 161 4.39 -11.86 -21.09
C ASP A 161 3.53 -13.07 -21.46
N ASN A 162 4.12 -14.07 -22.12
CA ASN A 162 3.44 -15.32 -22.47
C ASN A 162 3.40 -16.34 -21.30
N GLY A 163 3.97 -15.99 -20.14
CA GLY A 163 4.00 -16.80 -18.93
C GLY A 163 5.18 -17.78 -18.82
N ASP A 164 6.03 -17.87 -19.84
CA ASP A 164 7.21 -18.75 -19.87
C ASP A 164 8.26 -18.30 -18.85
N VAL A 165 8.73 -19.23 -18.02
CA VAL A 165 9.80 -18.98 -17.03
C VAL A 165 11.15 -19.05 -17.75
N VAL A 166 11.83 -17.91 -17.84
CA VAL A 166 13.14 -17.77 -18.51
C VAL A 166 14.23 -17.38 -17.52
N GLY A 167 13.87 -16.65 -16.46
CA GLY A 167 14.81 -16.11 -15.49
C GLY A 167 15.59 -14.89 -15.99
N ILE A 168 15.95 -13.99 -15.07
CA ILE A 168 16.73 -12.78 -15.38
C ILE A 168 18.22 -13.04 -15.14
N SER A 169 19.01 -12.74 -16.18
CA SER A 169 20.48 -12.76 -16.19
C SER A 169 21.00 -11.71 -17.17
N GLY A 170 22.32 -11.46 -17.19
CA GLY A 170 22.92 -10.58 -18.19
C GLY A 170 22.65 -11.01 -19.64
N ALA A 171 22.46 -12.32 -19.88
CA ALA A 171 22.15 -12.86 -21.21
C ALA A 171 20.68 -12.69 -21.60
N THR A 172 19.75 -12.84 -20.65
CA THR A 172 18.31 -12.88 -20.95
C THR A 172 17.63 -11.52 -20.89
N ILE A 173 18.20 -10.55 -20.16
CA ILE A 173 17.54 -9.26 -19.90
C ILE A 173 17.20 -8.49 -21.17
N ASN A 174 18.12 -8.39 -22.12
CA ASN A 174 17.88 -7.64 -23.36
C ASN A 174 17.06 -8.43 -24.39
N GLU A 175 17.00 -9.75 -24.28
CA GLU A 175 16.27 -10.61 -25.22
C GLU A 175 14.80 -10.75 -24.83
N HIS A 176 14.53 -10.93 -23.54
CA HIS A 176 13.20 -11.30 -23.03
C HIS A 176 12.57 -10.23 -22.14
N PHE A 177 13.35 -9.29 -21.60
CA PHE A 177 12.91 -8.32 -20.58
C PHE A 177 13.36 -6.89 -20.92
N ALA A 178 13.52 -6.58 -22.21
CA ALA A 178 14.13 -5.32 -22.65
C ALA A 178 13.37 -4.08 -22.16
N GLU A 179 12.03 -4.16 -22.06
CA GLU A 179 11.19 -3.08 -21.55
C GLU A 179 11.37 -2.83 -20.04
N TYR A 180 11.83 -3.84 -19.29
CA TYR A 180 12.07 -3.74 -17.85
C TYR A 180 13.53 -3.39 -17.52
N ARG A 181 14.38 -3.26 -18.54
CA ARG A 181 15.83 -3.10 -18.38
C ARG A 181 16.20 -1.91 -17.49
N GLU A 182 15.46 -0.81 -17.55
CA GLU A 182 15.72 0.38 -16.73
C GLU A 182 15.35 0.18 -15.25
N TYR A 183 14.48 -0.79 -14.96
CA TYR A 183 14.00 -1.10 -13.61
C TYR A 183 14.75 -2.24 -12.93
N ILE A 184 15.71 -2.86 -13.62
CA ILE A 184 16.54 -3.94 -13.09
C ILE A 184 17.96 -3.42 -12.89
N GLY A 185 18.44 -3.45 -11.66
CA GLY A 185 19.80 -3.03 -11.33
C GLY A 185 20.82 -4.05 -11.82
N LEU A 186 21.87 -3.57 -12.48
CA LEU A 186 23.00 -4.38 -12.94
C LEU A 186 24.29 -3.95 -12.27
N ASP A 187 25.20 -4.90 -12.06
CA ASP A 187 26.57 -4.64 -11.64
C ASP A 187 27.46 -4.25 -12.83
N ALA A 188 28.73 -3.96 -12.56
CA ALA A 188 29.71 -3.54 -13.58
C ALA A 188 29.97 -4.61 -14.67
N SER A 189 29.60 -5.87 -14.43
CA SER A 189 29.71 -6.96 -15.41
C SER A 189 28.45 -7.11 -16.28
N GLY A 190 27.39 -6.35 -15.99
CA GLY A 190 26.10 -6.46 -16.67
C GLY A 190 25.20 -7.55 -16.08
N GLU A 191 25.55 -8.12 -14.93
CA GLU A 191 24.72 -9.10 -14.24
C GLU A 191 23.78 -8.44 -13.22
N PRO A 192 22.59 -9.01 -12.96
CA PRO A 192 21.65 -8.45 -11.98
C PRO A 192 22.30 -8.27 -10.61
N ASN A 193 22.24 -7.06 -10.04
CA ASN A 193 22.80 -6.77 -8.72
C ASN A 193 21.80 -7.02 -7.56
N GLY A 194 20.58 -7.41 -7.90
CA GLY A 194 19.50 -7.73 -6.98
C GLY A 194 18.38 -6.70 -6.97
N LEU A 195 18.59 -5.46 -7.42
CA LEU A 195 17.53 -4.45 -7.47
C LEU A 195 16.50 -4.77 -8.56
N ILE A 196 15.22 -4.76 -8.17
CA ILE A 196 14.06 -4.99 -9.02
C ILE A 196 12.97 -3.96 -8.67
N ASN A 197 12.80 -2.97 -9.52
CA ASN A 197 11.95 -1.82 -9.22
C ASN A 197 10.67 -1.83 -10.08
N GLU A 198 9.69 -1.06 -9.66
CA GLU A 198 8.51 -0.73 -10.43
C GLU A 198 7.77 -1.97 -10.93
N THR A 199 7.42 -1.99 -12.22
CA THR A 199 6.72 -3.07 -12.89
C THR A 199 7.57 -4.34 -13.01
N ALA A 200 8.91 -4.26 -12.94
CA ALA A 200 9.77 -5.44 -13.00
C ALA A 200 9.56 -6.38 -11.80
N ARG A 201 9.04 -5.88 -10.67
CA ARG A 201 8.65 -6.73 -9.54
C ARG A 201 7.52 -7.71 -9.88
N GLY A 202 6.70 -7.40 -10.88
CA GLY A 202 5.62 -8.25 -11.35
C GLY A 202 6.10 -9.53 -12.07
N LEU A 203 7.35 -9.57 -12.53
CA LEU A 203 7.88 -10.66 -13.36
C LEU A 203 7.98 -12.01 -12.64
N PHE A 204 8.02 -12.02 -11.31
CA PHE A 204 8.40 -13.21 -10.54
C PHE A 204 7.21 -14.03 -10.03
N GLY A 205 5.98 -13.57 -10.26
CA GLY A 205 4.79 -14.18 -9.67
C GLY A 205 4.88 -14.23 -8.15
N ILE A 206 5.43 -13.16 -7.55
CA ILE A 206 5.50 -13.01 -6.09
C ILE A 206 4.11 -13.31 -5.55
N PRO A 207 3.96 -14.26 -4.61
CA PRO A 207 2.66 -14.54 -4.02
C PRO A 207 2.06 -13.21 -3.61
N ALA A 208 0.83 -12.94 -4.06
CA ALA A 208 0.10 -11.78 -3.58
C ALA A 208 0.28 -11.75 -2.06
N SER A 209 0.74 -10.62 -1.51
CA SER A 209 1.12 -10.51 -0.10
C SER A 209 0.08 -11.27 0.72
N THR A 210 0.52 -12.01 1.73
CA THR A 210 -0.33 -12.93 2.50
C THR A 210 -1.68 -12.29 2.87
N LEU A 211 -1.81 -10.96 2.95
CA LEU A 211 -3.04 -10.16 2.98
C LEU A 211 -4.15 -10.49 1.94
N GLU A 212 -3.82 -10.73 0.67
CA GLU A 212 -4.80 -11.13 -0.37
C GLU A 212 -5.15 -12.62 -0.29
N GLN A 213 -4.31 -13.43 0.38
CA GLN A 213 -4.44 -14.88 0.51
C GLN A 213 -4.89 -15.36 1.90
N LEU A 214 -4.79 -14.50 2.91
CA LEU A 214 -5.31 -14.72 4.25
C LEU A 214 -6.82 -14.77 4.12
N PRO A 215 -7.52 -15.65 4.85
CA PRO A 215 -8.95 -15.50 4.99
C PRO A 215 -9.20 -14.10 5.55
N GLY A 216 -9.78 -13.23 4.73
CA GLY A 216 -9.96 -11.79 4.99
C GLY A 216 -10.55 -11.46 6.35
N GLU A 217 -11.23 -12.43 6.94
CA GLU A 217 -11.85 -12.41 8.24
C GLU A 217 -10.90 -12.01 9.39
N ASN A 218 -9.60 -12.30 9.28
CA ASN A 218 -8.64 -12.01 10.36
C ASN A 218 -7.94 -10.65 10.26
N ILE A 219 -7.74 -10.11 9.05
CA ILE A 219 -6.96 -8.88 8.84
C ILE A 219 -7.82 -7.62 8.86
N MET A 220 -9.03 -7.70 8.33
CA MET A 220 -9.89 -6.54 8.15
C MET A 220 -10.27 -5.85 9.47
N PRO A 221 -10.58 -6.57 10.57
CA PRO A 221 -10.81 -5.94 11.86
C PRO A 221 -9.57 -5.20 12.41
N LEU A 222 -8.36 -5.69 12.10
CA LEU A 222 -7.11 -5.01 12.50
C LEU A 222 -6.93 -3.69 11.73
N ILE A 223 -7.27 -3.65 10.45
CA ILE A 223 -7.28 -2.41 9.63
C ILE A 223 -8.26 -1.41 10.25
N ALA A 224 -9.49 -1.82 10.51
CA ALA A 224 -10.52 -0.96 11.12
C ALA A 224 -10.06 -0.40 12.48
N ALA A 225 -9.45 -1.23 13.32
CA ALA A 225 -8.89 -0.82 14.61
C ALA A 225 -7.69 0.14 14.44
N LYS A 226 -6.80 -0.11 13.47
CA LYS A 226 -5.63 0.74 13.19
C LYS A 226 -6.08 2.13 12.75
N LEU A 227 -7.04 2.23 11.83
CA LEU A 227 -7.60 3.52 11.40
C LEU A 227 -8.25 4.26 12.56
N ALA A 228 -9.12 3.59 13.33
CA ALA A 228 -9.80 4.18 14.48
C ALA A 228 -8.82 4.68 15.55
N SER A 229 -7.75 3.92 15.84
CA SER A 229 -6.73 4.33 16.83
C SER A 229 -5.95 5.58 16.42
N ASN A 230 -5.91 5.91 15.12
CA ASN A 230 -5.31 7.13 14.58
C ASN A 230 -6.33 8.25 14.33
N GLY A 231 -7.59 8.07 14.74
CA GLY A 231 -8.67 9.05 14.54
C GLY A 231 -9.14 9.16 13.08
N ILE A 232 -8.77 8.21 12.22
CA ILE A 232 -9.20 8.15 10.82
C ILE A 232 -10.58 7.49 10.76
N THR A 233 -11.57 8.24 10.27
CA THR A 233 -12.97 7.78 10.20
C THR A 233 -13.48 7.67 8.77
N SER A 234 -12.66 8.06 7.80
CA SER A 234 -12.95 7.86 6.39
C SER A 234 -11.66 7.75 5.58
N ILE A 235 -11.69 6.95 4.53
CA ILE A 235 -10.55 6.71 3.65
C ILE A 235 -10.96 6.67 2.18
N ARG A 236 -10.00 6.89 1.29
CA ARG A 236 -10.06 6.46 -0.11
C ARG A 236 -9.04 5.36 -0.34
N ASP A 237 -9.52 4.15 -0.64
CA ASP A 237 -8.64 3.11 -1.18
C ASP A 237 -8.18 3.57 -2.57
N ALA A 238 -6.88 3.79 -2.70
CA ALA A 238 -6.26 4.42 -3.86
C ALA A 238 -6.15 3.49 -5.06
N ALA A 239 -6.32 2.17 -4.89
CA ALA A 239 -6.26 1.20 -5.98
C ALA A 239 -7.13 -0.03 -5.68
N ALA A 240 -8.41 0.19 -5.46
CA ALA A 240 -9.37 -0.87 -5.16
C ALA A 240 -9.55 -1.79 -6.37
N ARG A 241 -9.30 -3.08 -6.18
CA ARG A 241 -9.51 -4.14 -7.21
C ARG A 241 -10.74 -4.97 -6.86
N GLU A 242 -11.38 -5.56 -7.87
CA GLU A 242 -12.57 -6.38 -7.68
C GLU A 242 -12.36 -7.51 -6.66
N ILE A 243 -11.18 -8.15 -6.68
CA ILE A 243 -10.81 -9.23 -5.76
C ILE A 243 -10.85 -8.81 -4.28
N SER A 244 -10.59 -7.53 -3.98
CA SER A 244 -10.59 -7.00 -2.61
C SER A 244 -11.99 -6.63 -2.09
N LEU A 245 -13.00 -6.53 -2.96
CA LEU A 245 -14.32 -6.03 -2.59
C LEU A 245 -15.02 -6.90 -1.54
N GLY A 246 -14.84 -8.24 -1.64
CA GLY A 246 -15.40 -9.18 -0.68
C GLY A 246 -14.87 -8.98 0.76
N LEU A 247 -13.66 -8.43 0.91
CA LEU A 247 -13.07 -8.12 2.20
C LEU A 247 -13.79 -6.96 2.89
N PHE A 248 -14.18 -5.94 2.11
CA PHE A 248 -14.95 -4.81 2.63
C PHE A 248 -16.41 -5.16 2.86
N ASP A 249 -16.99 -6.03 2.01
CA ASP A 249 -18.32 -6.60 2.25
C ASP A 249 -18.35 -7.34 3.59
N TYR A 250 -17.33 -8.14 3.89
CA TYR A 250 -17.21 -8.82 5.18
C TYR A 250 -17.27 -7.85 6.37
N LEU A 251 -16.53 -6.74 6.32
CA LEU A 251 -16.59 -5.73 7.39
C LEU A 251 -17.98 -5.10 7.51
N ALA A 252 -18.64 -4.82 6.38
CA ALA A 252 -19.97 -4.26 6.37
C ALA A 252 -21.01 -5.23 6.94
N ASP A 253 -21.00 -6.48 6.48
CA ASP A 253 -21.95 -7.53 6.85
C ASP A 253 -21.80 -7.97 8.31
N THR A 254 -20.58 -7.92 8.85
CA THR A 254 -20.30 -8.23 10.27
C THR A 254 -20.46 -7.02 11.19
N GLY A 255 -20.79 -5.84 10.67
CA GLY A 255 -20.93 -4.61 11.45
C GLY A 255 -19.60 -4.07 12.00
N GLN A 256 -18.47 -4.50 11.43
CA GLN A 256 -17.11 -4.12 11.84
C GLN A 256 -16.51 -3.00 10.97
N LEU A 257 -17.23 -2.53 9.95
CA LEU A 257 -16.81 -1.38 9.14
C LEU A 257 -16.97 -0.07 9.93
N THR A 258 -15.90 0.36 10.60
CA THR A 258 -15.89 1.56 11.47
C THR A 258 -15.57 2.87 10.74
N PHE A 259 -15.38 2.83 9.42
CA PHE A 259 -14.97 3.98 8.60
C PHE A 259 -15.79 4.06 7.31
N ARG A 260 -15.86 5.27 6.73
CA ARG A 260 -16.42 5.47 5.39
C ARG A 260 -15.35 5.21 4.33
N LEU A 261 -15.67 4.41 3.33
CA LEU A 261 -14.77 3.96 2.29
C LEU A 261 -15.18 4.54 0.93
N THR A 262 -14.25 5.21 0.27
CA THR A 262 -14.35 5.50 -1.18
C THR A 262 -13.39 4.58 -1.92
N LEU A 263 -13.90 3.83 -2.89
CA LEU A 263 -13.12 2.94 -3.72
C LEU A 263 -12.69 3.69 -4.98
N ALA A 264 -11.38 3.93 -5.15
CA ALA A 264 -10.82 4.32 -6.44
C ALA A 264 -10.53 3.04 -7.23
N LEU A 265 -11.44 2.69 -8.13
CA LEU A 265 -11.40 1.44 -8.88
C LEU A 265 -10.20 1.42 -9.83
N PHE A 266 -9.39 0.38 -9.72
CA PHE A 266 -8.19 0.15 -10.52
C PHE A 266 -8.31 -1.20 -11.24
N PRO A 267 -8.43 -1.22 -12.58
CA PRO A 267 -8.53 -2.47 -13.32
C PRO A 267 -7.14 -3.04 -13.58
N ASP A 268 -7.07 -4.34 -13.77
CA ASP A 268 -5.92 -4.93 -14.47
C ASP A 268 -6.08 -4.63 -15.96
N PHE A 269 -5.40 -3.61 -16.45
CA PHE A 269 -5.54 -3.15 -17.84
C PHE A 269 -5.19 -4.23 -18.86
N ASP A 270 -4.27 -5.15 -18.56
CA ASP A 270 -3.87 -6.19 -19.52
C ASP A 270 -4.96 -7.25 -19.70
N SER A 271 -5.81 -7.48 -18.69
CA SER A 271 -7.02 -8.28 -18.81
C SER A 271 -8.06 -7.69 -19.78
N TYR A 272 -7.94 -6.41 -20.13
CA TYR A 272 -8.80 -5.72 -21.12
C TYR A 272 -8.06 -5.42 -22.43
N ARG A 273 -6.85 -5.95 -22.61
CA ARG A 273 -6.05 -5.73 -23.82
C ARG A 273 -6.42 -6.76 -24.89
N ASN A 274 -6.74 -6.28 -26.08
CA ASN A 274 -7.02 -7.15 -27.22
C ASN A 274 -5.74 -7.61 -27.94
N GLU A 275 -5.86 -8.50 -28.93
CA GLU A 275 -4.73 -9.04 -29.71
C GLU A 275 -3.93 -7.95 -30.45
N GLU A 276 -4.51 -6.78 -30.72
CA GLU A 276 -3.80 -5.65 -31.32
C GLU A 276 -3.17 -4.70 -30.28
N GLY A 277 -3.18 -5.08 -29.00
CA GLY A 277 -2.58 -4.31 -27.91
C GLY A 277 -3.45 -3.14 -27.42
N ARG A 278 -4.69 -3.00 -27.89
CA ARG A 278 -5.61 -1.91 -27.49
C ARG A 278 -6.41 -2.30 -26.25
N ILE A 279 -6.55 -1.35 -25.32
CA ILE A 279 -7.37 -1.51 -24.11
C ILE A 279 -8.84 -1.26 -24.43
N ASP A 280 -9.71 -2.19 -24.03
CA ASP A 280 -11.17 -2.04 -24.07
C ASP A 280 -11.67 -1.19 -22.89
N ILE A 281 -11.72 0.12 -23.10
CA ILE A 281 -12.18 1.09 -22.09
C ILE A 281 -13.68 0.92 -21.79
N ASP A 282 -14.49 0.55 -22.79
CA ASP A 282 -15.94 0.39 -22.60
C ASP A 282 -16.23 -0.79 -21.66
N ALA A 283 -15.47 -1.89 -21.79
CA ALA A 283 -15.54 -3.01 -20.86
C ALA A 283 -15.15 -2.62 -19.42
N ILE A 284 -14.07 -1.84 -19.25
CA ILE A 284 -13.65 -1.33 -17.93
C ILE A 284 -14.76 -0.49 -17.30
N ILE A 285 -15.35 0.45 -18.04
CA ILE A 285 -16.44 1.29 -17.54
C ILE A 285 -17.67 0.46 -17.19
N ALA A 286 -18.01 -0.55 -18.00
CA ALA A 286 -19.11 -1.46 -17.70
C ALA A 286 -18.89 -2.23 -16.38
N ASP A 287 -17.66 -2.66 -16.09
CA ASP A 287 -17.33 -3.32 -14.83
C ASP A 287 -17.35 -2.34 -13.64
N PHE A 288 -16.89 -1.11 -13.82
CA PHE A 288 -17.02 -0.07 -12.80
C PHE A 288 -18.47 0.24 -12.47
N ASP A 289 -19.36 0.29 -13.46
CA ASP A 289 -20.79 0.50 -13.24
C ASP A 289 -21.43 -0.67 -12.48
N LYS A 290 -20.98 -1.92 -12.66
CA LYS A 290 -21.42 -3.05 -11.83
C LYS A 290 -21.04 -2.85 -10.37
N VAL A 291 -19.80 -2.43 -10.09
CA VAL A 291 -19.33 -2.18 -8.71
C VAL A 291 -20.06 -0.98 -8.10
N ARG A 292 -20.25 0.10 -8.85
CA ARG A 292 -21.04 1.26 -8.41
C ARG A 292 -22.46 0.86 -8.03
N LYS A 293 -23.12 0.06 -8.87
CA LYS A 293 -24.48 -0.44 -8.62
C LYS A 293 -24.55 -1.34 -7.39
N LYS A 294 -23.54 -2.21 -7.17
CA LYS A 294 -23.45 -3.06 -5.97
C LYS A 294 -23.53 -2.23 -4.68
N TYR A 295 -22.84 -1.09 -4.63
CA TYR A 295 -22.79 -0.22 -3.44
C TYR A 295 -23.80 0.93 -3.45
N GLU A 296 -24.75 0.98 -4.38
CA GLU A 296 -25.67 2.13 -4.56
C GLU A 296 -26.50 2.46 -3.30
N ARG A 297 -26.74 1.46 -2.45
CA ARG A 297 -27.50 1.58 -1.20
C ARG A 297 -26.64 1.67 0.05
N SER A 298 -25.32 1.55 -0.08
CA SER A 298 -24.42 1.62 1.07
C SER A 298 -24.28 3.06 1.54
N THR A 299 -24.39 3.28 2.85
CA THR A 299 -24.10 4.58 3.47
C THR A 299 -22.63 4.72 3.86
N LEU A 300 -21.87 3.62 3.84
CA LEU A 300 -20.47 3.56 4.26
C LEU A 300 -19.50 3.34 3.09
N ILE A 301 -19.91 2.75 1.97
CA ILE A 301 -19.04 2.45 0.82
C ILE A 301 -19.52 3.21 -0.41
N LYS A 302 -18.61 3.89 -1.10
CA LYS A 302 -18.82 4.53 -2.39
C LYS A 302 -17.83 4.02 -3.42
N ALA A 303 -18.28 3.81 -4.66
CA ALA A 303 -17.47 3.34 -5.78
C ALA A 303 -17.73 4.19 -7.04
N ASP A 304 -17.42 5.47 -6.95
CA ASP A 304 -17.63 6.46 -8.03
C ASP A 304 -16.32 7.03 -8.59
N THR A 305 -15.18 6.57 -8.08
CA THR A 305 -13.84 7.06 -8.43
C THR A 305 -13.08 5.98 -9.19
N ALA A 306 -12.28 6.38 -10.18
CA ALA A 306 -11.34 5.51 -10.90
C ALA A 306 -9.89 5.94 -10.60
N LYS A 307 -8.97 4.99 -10.56
CA LYS A 307 -7.52 5.22 -10.44
C LYS A 307 -6.85 4.92 -11.77
N ILE A 308 -5.91 5.79 -12.15
CA ILE A 308 -5.01 5.62 -13.29
C ILE A 308 -3.61 5.99 -12.82
N PHE A 309 -2.59 5.28 -13.32
CA PHE A 309 -1.19 5.67 -13.24
C PHE A 309 -0.77 6.21 -14.60
N VAL A 310 -0.12 7.37 -14.62
CA VAL A 310 0.32 8.03 -15.86
C VAL A 310 1.84 7.88 -16.02
N ASP A 311 2.57 8.01 -14.91
CA ASP A 311 4.01 7.91 -14.80
C ASP A 311 4.40 7.20 -13.49
N GLY A 312 5.71 7.15 -13.21
CA GLY A 312 6.27 6.55 -12.00
C GLY A 312 6.36 7.54 -10.83
N VAL A 313 7.46 7.45 -10.10
CA VAL A 313 7.71 8.17 -8.85
C VAL A 313 8.95 9.04 -8.92
N ILE A 314 9.00 10.07 -8.06
CA ILE A 314 10.15 10.98 -8.01
C ILE A 314 11.32 10.38 -7.21
N GLU A 315 11.04 9.29 -6.51
CA GLU A 315 11.93 8.51 -5.70
C GLU A 315 12.94 7.79 -6.60
N GLY A 316 14.21 8.20 -6.47
CA GLY A 316 15.37 7.44 -6.89
C GLY A 316 16.30 7.25 -5.70
N ASP A 317 17.39 6.52 -5.90
CA ASP A 317 18.49 6.46 -4.93
C ASP A 317 19.77 6.95 -5.61
N PRO A 318 20.13 8.24 -5.47
CA PRO A 318 21.38 8.78 -6.02
C PRO A 318 22.63 8.23 -5.32
N LEU A 319 22.47 7.54 -4.18
CA LEU A 319 23.57 6.97 -3.40
C LEU A 319 23.80 5.49 -3.71
N SER A 320 22.91 4.84 -4.45
CA SER A 320 23.10 3.47 -4.92
C SER A 320 24.17 3.41 -6.02
N THR A 321 24.71 2.22 -6.30
CA THR A 321 25.72 2.02 -7.35
C THR A 321 25.30 0.88 -8.29
N PRO A 322 24.95 1.18 -9.55
CA PRO A 322 24.75 2.52 -10.12
C PRO A 322 23.54 3.25 -9.47
N PRO A 323 23.50 4.60 -9.50
CA PRO A 323 22.35 5.37 -9.03
C PRO A 323 21.05 4.92 -9.67
N THR A 324 20.00 4.78 -8.86
CA THR A 324 18.63 4.57 -9.34
C THR A 324 18.02 5.94 -9.61
N LEU A 325 17.61 6.20 -10.84
CA LEU A 325 17.02 7.47 -11.23
C LEU A 325 15.51 7.50 -10.94
N PRO A 326 14.92 8.67 -10.64
CA PRO A 326 13.49 8.86 -10.69
C PRO A 326 12.94 8.48 -12.07
N ASN A 327 11.75 7.90 -12.11
CA ASN A 327 11.04 7.52 -13.34
C ASN A 327 9.71 8.29 -13.53
N ALA A 328 9.36 9.20 -12.61
CA ALA A 328 8.30 10.17 -12.82
C ALA A 328 8.62 11.10 -14.01
N ALA A 329 7.57 11.52 -14.70
CA ALA A 329 7.70 12.51 -15.76
C ALA A 329 8.03 13.88 -15.14
N GLN A 330 9.18 14.45 -15.53
CA GLN A 330 9.63 15.74 -15.03
C GLN A 330 9.82 16.73 -16.18
N LEU A 331 9.42 17.99 -15.95
CA LEU A 331 9.61 19.07 -16.93
C LEU A 331 11.10 19.40 -17.13
N GLU A 332 11.89 19.26 -16.09
CA GLU A 332 13.35 19.40 -16.09
C GLU A 332 13.96 18.10 -15.55
N PRO A 333 15.08 17.60 -16.11
CA PRO A 333 15.72 16.39 -15.60
C PRO A 333 16.16 16.55 -14.15
N TYR A 334 15.96 15.52 -13.33
CA TYR A 334 16.50 15.49 -11.97
C TYR A 334 18.03 15.59 -12.02
N LEU A 335 18.58 16.67 -11.46
CA LEU A 335 20.01 16.89 -11.44
C LEU A 335 20.64 15.94 -10.41
N GLN A 336 21.50 15.06 -10.88
CA GLN A 336 22.34 14.25 -9.99
C GLN A 336 23.34 15.17 -9.27
N PRO A 337 23.51 15.05 -7.94
CA PRO A 337 24.65 15.65 -7.27
C PRO A 337 25.94 15.16 -7.95
N GLN A 338 26.77 16.10 -8.42
CA GLN A 338 28.10 15.79 -8.97
C GLN A 338 29.11 15.50 -7.86
#